data_AF-A0A536WC28-F1
#
_entry.id   AF-A0A536WC28-F1
#
_cell.length_a   1.000
_cell.length_b   1.000
_cell.length_c   1.000
_cell.angle_alpha   90.00
_cell.angle_beta   90.00
_cell.angle_gamma   90.00
#
_symmetry.space_group_name_H-M   'P 1'
#
loop_
_entity.id
_entity.type
_entity.pdbx_description
1 polymer ?
#
loop_
_entity_poly.entity_id
_entity_poly.type
_entity_poly.pdbx_seq_one_letter_code
_entity_poly.pdbx_strand_id
1 'polypeptide(L)'
;MNCFRRCAWLLLTLLLAAPALAKPYLPTDDGTVLERLPEKTDPSLRDVKRLRAALDRNPGDLALAARAARRAIEAGRATGDPRFLGQVQAALAPWWNEPNPPAQALLLRATLKQSMHDFMGALDDLNRVL
;
A
#
# COMPACT_ATOMS: atom_id res chain seq x y z
N MET A 1 12.85 -19.80 -55.67
CA MET A 1 11.64 -20.19 -54.90
C MET A 1 11.78 -20.17 -53.37
N ASN A 2 12.98 -20.27 -52.77
CA ASN A 2 13.12 -20.37 -51.30
C ASN A 2 12.98 -19.04 -50.53
N CYS A 3 13.25 -17.89 -51.16
CA CYS A 3 13.11 -16.57 -50.54
C CYS A 3 11.63 -16.16 -50.34
N PHE A 4 10.81 -16.38 -51.37
CA PHE A 4 9.37 -16.07 -51.33
C PHE A 4 8.63 -16.88 -50.26
N ARG A 5 9.02 -18.15 -50.09
CA ARG A 5 8.47 -19.02 -49.05
C ARG A 5 8.85 -18.50 -47.66
N ARG A 6 10.10 -18.12 -47.43
CA ARG A 6 10.54 -17.56 -46.12
C ARG A 6 9.83 -16.25 -45.77
N CYS A 7 9.60 -15.36 -46.74
CA CYS A 7 8.81 -14.14 -46.50
C CYS A 7 7.34 -14.45 -46.18
N ALA A 8 6.74 -15.43 -46.85
CA ALA A 8 5.37 -15.85 -46.58
C ALA A 8 5.22 -16.44 -45.16
N TRP A 9 6.20 -17.23 -44.70
CA TRP A 9 6.22 -17.75 -43.33
C TRP A 9 6.43 -16.65 -42.27
N LEU A 10 7.29 -15.67 -42.53
CA LEU A 10 7.51 -14.51 -41.64
C LEU A 10 6.25 -13.63 -41.53
N LEU A 11 5.57 -13.35 -42.65
CA LEU A 11 4.31 -12.62 -42.68
C LEU A 11 3.19 -13.37 -41.95
N LEU A 12 3.13 -14.69 -42.09
CA LEU A 12 2.16 -15.53 -41.37
C LEU A 12 2.39 -15.49 -39.86
N THR A 13 3.65 -15.60 -39.40
CA THR A 13 3.96 -15.48 -37.97
C THR A 13 3.64 -14.10 -37.39
N LEU A 14 3.78 -13.03 -38.18
CA LEU A 14 3.44 -11.68 -37.76
C LEU A 14 1.92 -11.46 -37.67
N LEU A 15 1.14 -12.07 -38.57
CA LEU A 15 -0.33 -12.00 -38.55
C LEU A 15 -0.97 -12.80 -37.40
N LEU A 16 -0.34 -13.89 -36.95
CA LEU A 16 -0.84 -14.67 -35.80
C LEU A 16 -0.49 -14.04 -34.44
N ALA A 17 0.41 -13.05 -34.40
CA ALA A 17 0.76 -12.32 -33.19
C ALA A 17 -0.24 -11.18 -32.92
N ALA A 18 -1.51 -11.52 -32.67
CA ALA A 18 -2.48 -10.53 -32.21
C ALA A 18 -2.13 -10.13 -30.75
N PRO A 19 -1.99 -8.83 -30.44
CA PRO A 19 -1.78 -8.40 -29.07
C PRO A 19 -3.03 -8.73 -28.26
N ALA A 20 -2.92 -9.62 -27.28
CA ALA A 20 -3.94 -9.83 -26.28
C ALA A 20 -4.01 -8.58 -25.38
N LEU A 21 -4.80 -7.59 -25.77
CA LEU A 21 -5.10 -6.43 -24.94
C LEU A 21 -6.10 -6.85 -23.86
N ALA A 22 -5.58 -7.43 -22.78
CA ALA A 22 -6.37 -7.63 -21.57
C ALA A 22 -6.77 -6.27 -21.01
N LYS A 23 -8.08 -5.99 -20.95
CA LYS A 23 -8.59 -4.83 -20.21
C LYS A 23 -8.54 -5.17 -18.72
N PRO A 24 -7.99 -4.30 -17.85
CA PRO A 24 -8.07 -4.49 -16.41
C PRO A 24 -9.53 -4.70 -15.97
N TYR A 25 -9.76 -5.66 -15.07
CA TYR A 25 -11.08 -5.83 -14.48
C TYR A 25 -11.38 -4.62 -13.59
N LEU A 26 -12.48 -3.92 -13.89
CA LEU A 26 -12.95 -2.78 -13.13
C LEU A 26 -14.27 -3.17 -12.44
N PRO A 27 -14.29 -3.31 -11.10
CA PRO A 27 -15.52 -3.55 -10.37
C PRO A 27 -16.50 -2.40 -10.58
N THR A 28 -17.77 -2.73 -10.78
CA THR A 28 -18.85 -1.75 -10.94
C THR A 28 -19.49 -1.34 -9.61
N ASP A 29 -19.16 -2.05 -8.53
CA ASP A 29 -19.71 -1.86 -7.18
C ASP A 29 -18.59 -1.96 -6.14
N ASP A 30 -18.58 -1.03 -5.19
CA ASP A 30 -17.62 -0.96 -4.08
C ASP A 30 -17.75 -2.17 -3.13
N GLY A 31 -18.92 -2.82 -3.12
CA GLY A 31 -19.16 -4.05 -2.36
C GLY A 31 -18.54 -5.32 -2.97
N THR A 32 -17.94 -5.24 -4.17
CA THR A 32 -17.39 -6.41 -4.86
C THR A 32 -16.15 -6.94 -4.15
N VAL A 33 -16.27 -8.12 -3.54
CA VAL A 33 -15.12 -8.80 -2.91
C VAL A 33 -14.20 -9.37 -3.98
N LEU A 34 -13.04 -8.74 -4.17
CA LEU A 34 -12.00 -9.20 -5.09
C LEU A 34 -11.21 -10.41 -4.56
N GLU A 35 -10.88 -10.37 -3.28
CA GLU A 35 -10.04 -11.37 -2.62
C GLU A 35 -10.44 -11.48 -1.14
N ARG A 36 -10.36 -12.69 -0.58
CA ARG A 36 -10.48 -12.91 0.88
C ARG A 36 -9.11 -13.31 1.42
N LEU A 37 -8.50 -12.43 2.21
CA LEU A 37 -7.21 -12.69 2.83
C LEU A 37 -7.33 -13.76 3.93
N PRO A 38 -6.30 -14.60 4.14
CA PRO A 38 -6.28 -15.64 5.19
C PRO A 38 -6.02 -15.03 6.58
N GLU A 39 -6.93 -14.18 7.05
CA GLU A 39 -6.81 -13.46 8.33
C GLU A 39 -6.78 -14.41 9.54
N LYS A 40 -7.38 -15.61 9.43
CA LYS A 40 -7.44 -16.56 10.55
C LYS A 40 -6.07 -17.11 10.95
N THR A 41 -5.11 -17.14 10.04
CA THR A 41 -3.78 -17.71 10.27
C THR A 41 -2.73 -16.67 10.63
N ASP A 42 -2.99 -15.38 10.43
CA ASP A 42 -2.07 -14.29 10.75
C ASP A 42 -2.62 -13.39 11.88
N PRO A 43 -2.15 -13.55 13.13
CA PRO A 43 -2.52 -12.68 14.24
C PRO A 43 -2.25 -11.19 13.97
N SER A 44 -1.23 -10.85 13.17
CA SER A 44 -0.85 -9.46 12.90
C SER A 44 -1.87 -8.72 12.05
N LEU A 45 -2.38 -9.38 11.00
CA LEU A 45 -3.46 -8.84 10.17
C LEU A 45 -4.76 -8.64 10.97
N ARG A 46 -5.09 -9.55 11.89
CA ARG A 46 -6.30 -9.42 12.72
C ARG A 46 -6.25 -8.21 13.64
N ASP A 47 -5.12 -7.98 14.31
CA ASP A 47 -4.98 -6.84 15.21
C ASP A 47 -5.06 -5.50 14.46
N VAL A 48 -4.33 -5.38 13.34
CA VAL A 48 -4.34 -4.12 12.58
C VAL A 48 -5.73 -3.86 12.00
N LYS A 49 -6.42 -4.90 11.50
CA LYS A 49 -7.80 -4.77 11.00
C LYS A 49 -8.76 -4.31 12.10
N ARG A 50 -8.68 -4.88 13.31
CA ARG A 50 -9.49 -4.47 14.46
C ARG A 50 -9.24 -3.01 14.83
N LEU A 51 -7.97 -2.60 14.89
CA LEU A 51 -7.59 -1.22 15.21
C LEU A 51 -8.07 -0.24 14.13
N ARG A 52 -7.97 -0.61 12.85
CA ARG A 52 -8.48 0.17 11.73
C ARG A 52 -10.00 0.34 11.82
N ALA A 53 -10.75 -0.73 12.02
CA ALA A 53 -12.21 -0.66 12.15
C ALA A 53 -12.66 0.21 13.35
N ALA A 54 -11.84 0.27 14.42
CA ALA A 54 -12.08 1.20 15.51
C ALA A 54 -11.76 2.64 15.12
N LEU A 55 -10.68 2.86 14.36
CA LEU A 55 -10.26 4.19 13.89
C LEU A 55 -11.24 4.77 12.87
N ASP A 56 -11.84 3.94 12.02
CA ASP A 56 -12.86 4.37 11.05
C ASP A 56 -14.07 5.04 11.73
N ARG A 57 -14.36 4.69 12.99
CA ARG A 57 -15.43 5.32 13.79
C ARG A 57 -15.03 6.67 14.39
N ASN A 58 -13.73 6.91 14.60
CA ASN A 58 -13.21 8.17 15.11
C ASN A 58 -11.82 8.45 14.53
N PRO A 59 -11.73 8.93 13.28
CA PRO A 59 -10.44 9.10 12.61
C PRO A 59 -9.51 10.08 13.32
N GLY A 60 -10.06 11.06 14.05
CA GLY A 60 -9.29 12.07 14.78
C GLY A 60 -8.67 11.59 16.11
N ASP A 61 -8.91 10.35 16.54
CA ASP A 61 -8.30 9.80 17.75
C ASP A 61 -6.82 9.49 17.52
N LEU A 62 -5.95 10.45 17.87
CA LEU A 62 -4.50 10.34 17.73
C LEU A 62 -3.92 9.12 18.44
N ALA A 63 -4.42 8.79 19.64
CA ALA A 63 -3.88 7.67 20.41
C ALA A 63 -4.19 6.33 19.74
N LEU A 64 -5.42 6.20 19.20
CA LEU A 64 -5.82 5.02 18.44
C LEU A 64 -5.08 4.93 17.10
N ALA A 65 -4.95 6.04 16.37
CA ALA A 65 -4.17 6.11 15.13
C ALA A 65 -2.71 5.72 15.35
N ALA A 66 -2.07 6.25 16.39
CA ALA A 66 -0.69 5.95 16.71
C ALA A 66 -0.48 4.46 17.09
N ARG A 67 -1.45 3.87 17.78
CA ARG A 67 -1.45 2.43 18.09
C ARG A 67 -1.62 1.57 16.82
N ALA A 68 -2.53 1.94 15.93
CA ALA A 68 -2.72 1.26 14.64
C ALA A 68 -1.46 1.32 13.78
N ALA A 69 -0.88 2.52 13.64
CA ALA A 69 0.37 2.75 12.92
C ALA A 69 1.53 1.92 13.49
N ARG A 70 1.77 1.93 14.81
CA ARG A 70 2.83 1.13 15.43
C ARG A 70 2.65 -0.37 15.16
N ARG A 71 1.44 -0.89 15.34
CA ARG A 71 1.15 -2.30 15.13
C ARG A 71 1.40 -2.73 13.69
N ALA A 72 1.08 -1.86 12.73
CA ALA A 72 1.35 -2.08 11.31
C ALA A 72 2.86 -2.02 11.00
N ILE A 73 3.61 -1.05 11.55
CA ILE A 73 5.08 -0.98 11.41
C ILE A 73 5.72 -2.28 11.92
N GLU A 74 5.33 -2.75 13.11
CA GLU A 74 5.83 -4.00 13.69
C GLU A 74 5.52 -5.21 12.80
N ALA A 75 4.29 -5.29 12.26
CA ALA A 75 3.90 -6.37 11.35
C ALA A 75 4.69 -6.32 10.03
N GLY A 76 4.87 -5.14 9.45
CA GLY A 76 5.66 -4.95 8.23
C GLY A 76 7.13 -5.32 8.43
N ARG A 77 7.73 -4.98 9.57
CA ARG A 77 9.10 -5.39 9.92
C ARG A 77 9.23 -6.89 10.13
N ALA A 78 8.24 -7.52 10.76
CA ALA A 78 8.26 -8.95 11.04
C ALA A 78 8.07 -9.82 9.77
N THR A 79 7.29 -9.33 8.82
CA THR A 79 6.88 -10.10 7.63
C THR A 79 7.59 -9.70 6.34
N GLY A 80 8.13 -8.48 6.28
CA GLY A 80 8.60 -7.87 5.04
C GLY A 80 7.47 -7.46 4.08
N ASP A 81 6.20 -7.55 4.50
CA ASP A 81 5.06 -7.28 3.64
C ASP A 81 4.78 -5.76 3.52
N PRO A 82 4.92 -5.16 2.32
CA PRO A 82 4.75 -3.73 2.12
C PRO A 82 3.30 -3.25 2.33
N ARG A 83 2.30 -4.15 2.34
CA ARG A 83 0.90 -3.77 2.57
C ARG A 83 0.71 -3.09 3.94
N PHE A 84 1.52 -3.43 4.93
CA PHE A 84 1.47 -2.79 6.24
C PHE A 84 1.94 -1.33 6.20
N LEU A 85 2.88 -0.95 5.33
CA LEU A 85 3.33 0.43 5.20
C LEU A 85 2.18 1.35 4.72
N GLY A 86 1.36 0.87 3.78
CA GLY A 86 0.13 1.57 3.39
C GLY A 86 -0.88 1.71 4.53
N GLN A 87 -0.96 0.73 5.43
CA GLN A 87 -1.83 0.80 6.62
C GLN A 87 -1.34 1.84 7.64
N VAL A 88 -0.02 2.04 7.76
CA VAL A 88 0.55 3.13 8.57
C VAL A 88 0.11 4.49 8.02
N GLN A 89 0.25 4.70 6.71
CA GLN A 89 -0.16 5.94 6.06
C GLN A 89 -1.67 6.20 6.23
N ALA A 90 -2.50 5.17 6.05
CA ALA A 90 -3.94 5.27 6.23
C ALA A 90 -4.33 5.65 7.66
N ALA A 91 -3.66 5.07 8.67
CA ALA A 91 -3.91 5.41 10.08
C ALA A 91 -3.55 6.86 10.41
N LEU A 92 -2.54 7.42 9.73
CA LEU A 92 -2.09 8.81 9.92
C LEU A 92 -2.78 9.80 8.97
N ALA A 93 -3.76 9.38 8.17
CA ALA A 93 -4.38 10.19 7.14
C ALA A 93 -4.83 11.60 7.60
N PRO A 94 -5.47 11.78 8.78
CA PRO A 94 -5.88 13.10 9.24
C PRO A 94 -4.71 14.10 9.43
N TRP A 95 -3.52 13.59 9.73
CA TRP A 95 -2.33 14.41 10.00
C TRP A 95 -1.34 14.40 8.83
N TRP A 96 -1.64 13.70 7.74
CA TRP A 96 -0.67 13.46 6.67
C TRP A 96 -0.22 14.74 5.98
N ASN A 97 -1.14 15.66 5.74
CA ASN A 97 -0.88 16.97 5.14
C ASN A 97 -1.22 18.14 6.09
N GLU A 98 -1.50 17.84 7.36
CA GLU A 98 -1.80 18.85 8.36
C GLU A 98 -0.57 19.77 8.54
N PRO A 99 -0.72 21.10 8.47
CA PRO A 99 0.42 22.03 8.58
C PRO A 99 1.18 21.87 9.90
N ASN A 100 0.46 21.65 11.01
CA ASN A 100 1.02 21.49 12.35
C ASN A 100 0.52 20.19 13.00
N PRO A 101 0.97 19.01 12.53
CA PRO A 101 0.55 17.75 13.07
C PRO A 101 1.18 17.52 14.45
N PRO A 102 0.53 16.78 15.36
CA PRO A 102 1.10 16.43 16.65
C PRO A 102 2.43 15.68 16.52
N ALA A 103 3.35 15.91 17.47
CA ALA A 103 4.69 15.29 17.46
C ALA A 103 4.66 13.75 17.32
N GLN A 104 3.67 13.09 17.93
CA GLN A 104 3.52 11.64 17.81
C GLN A 104 3.17 11.20 16.37
N ALA A 105 2.38 11.97 15.64
CA ALA A 105 2.08 11.70 14.24
C ALA A 105 3.32 11.95 13.35
N LEU A 106 4.08 13.02 13.62
CA LEU A 106 5.35 13.31 12.94
C LEU A 106 6.35 12.17 13.07
N LEU A 107 6.58 11.68 14.30
CA LEU A 107 7.52 10.58 14.55
C LEU A 107 7.16 9.30 13.78
N LEU A 108 5.87 8.95 13.74
CA LEU A 108 5.39 7.77 13.02
C LEU A 108 5.44 7.97 11.50
N ARG A 109 5.13 9.17 11.00
CA ARG A 109 5.26 9.53 9.59
C ARG A 109 6.72 9.49 9.14
N ALA A 110 7.65 10.01 9.95
CA ALA A 110 9.08 9.91 9.69
C ALA A 110 9.55 8.46 9.60
N THR A 111 9.10 7.61 10.53
CA THR A 111 9.43 6.17 10.54
C THR A 111 8.96 5.47 9.26
N LEU A 112 7.75 5.80 8.80
CA LEU A 112 7.21 5.29 7.54
C LEU A 112 8.01 5.80 6.34
N LYS A 113 8.25 7.11 6.25
CA LYS A 113 9.04 7.73 5.16
C LYS A 113 10.43 7.11 5.05
N GLN A 114 11.12 6.90 6.17
CA GLN A 114 12.39 6.19 6.21
C GLN A 114 12.28 4.78 5.62
N SER A 115 11.22 4.04 5.99
CA SER A 115 10.96 2.68 5.50
C SER A 115 10.64 2.65 4.00
N MET A 116 10.11 3.75 3.46
CA MET A 116 9.85 3.98 2.04
C MET A 116 11.04 4.63 1.30
N HIS A 117 12.21 4.75 1.95
CA HIS A 117 13.41 5.42 1.44
C HIS A 117 13.26 6.93 1.16
N ASP A 118 12.22 7.58 1.67
CA ASP A 118 12.11 9.05 1.73
C ASP A 118 12.86 9.57 2.96
N PHE A 119 14.19 9.50 2.91
CA PHE A 119 15.05 9.91 4.02
C PHE A 119 14.98 11.42 4.28
N MET A 120 14.87 12.24 3.23
CA MET A 120 14.74 13.69 3.36
C MET A 120 13.44 14.05 4.08
N GLY A 121 12.31 13.53 3.61
CA GLY A 121 11.03 13.80 4.26
C GLY A 121 10.95 13.23 5.67
N ALA A 122 11.67 12.15 5.98
CA ALA A 122 11.78 11.63 7.34
C ALA A 122 12.57 12.58 8.25
N LEU A 123 13.70 13.12 7.77
CA LEU A 123 14.48 14.12 8.50
C LEU A 123 13.69 15.42 8.72
N ASP A 124 12.93 15.87 7.71
CA ASP A 124 12.04 17.05 7.85
C ASP A 124 11.03 16.86 8.97
N ASP A 125 10.42 15.67 9.07
CA ASP A 125 9.49 15.36 10.15
C ASP A 125 10.19 15.27 11.52
N LEU A 126 11.39 14.67 11.59
CA LEU A 126 12.16 14.53 12.84
C LEU A 126 12.66 15.88 13.36
N ASN A 127 13.11 16.78 12.48
CA ASN A 127 13.55 18.13 12.85
C ASN A 127 12.42 18.99 13.46
N ARG A 128 11.17 18.61 13.26
CA ARG A 128 10.01 19.27 13.85
C ARG A 128 9.61 18.68 15.21
N VAL A 129 10.18 17.53 15.58
CA VAL A 129 9.91 16.83 16.84
C VAL A 129 10.98 17.15 17.89
N LEU A 130 12.25 17.33 17.47
CA LEU A 130 13.40 17.66 18.30
C LEU A 130 13.51 19.16 18.59
#